data_AF-A0A0F7RUS9-F1
#
_entry.id   AF-A0A0F7RUS9-F1
#
_cell.length_a   1.000
_cell.length_b   1.000
_cell.length_c   1.000
_cell.angle_alpha   90.00
_cell.angle_beta   90.00
_cell.angle_gamma   90.00
#
_symmetry.space_group_name_H-M   'P 1'
#
loop_
_entity.id
_entity.type
_entity.pdbx_description
1 polymer ?
#
loop_
_entity_poly.entity_id
_entity_poly.type
_entity_poly.pdbx_seq_one_letter_code
_entity_poly.pdbx_strand_id
1 'polypeptide(L)'
;MKSILTFTLSTVLLIVFCLPSFSAAPTPVKDSALTDGQPQTAYWWQSYLETQSNKQLPNEPSVHRVNELVKQLGPFRERLDQLDSFKKWVLSNRYTRAALKRDQEEILGKAFHKWDHEALTGMGGGYEISRRLDEEKLFVAEVEGVLKDVAKHLPDLSPH
;
A
#
# COMPACT_ATOMS: atom_id res chain seq x y z
N MET A 1 38.90 65.37 7.24
CA MET A 1 38.50 66.07 5.99
C MET A 1 38.91 65.24 4.78
N LYS A 2 38.08 65.24 3.73
CA LYS A 2 38.36 64.78 2.34
C LYS A 2 38.75 63.31 2.12
N SER A 3 37.78 62.56 1.59
CA SER A 3 37.96 61.37 0.75
C SER A 3 38.72 61.68 -0.54
N ILE A 4 39.21 60.64 -1.22
CA ILE A 4 38.93 60.38 -2.64
C ILE A 4 38.78 58.86 -2.82
N LEU A 5 37.92 58.48 -3.76
CA LEU A 5 37.44 57.13 -4.02
C LEU A 5 37.73 56.80 -5.48
N THR A 6 38.32 55.63 -5.76
CA THR A 6 38.48 55.12 -7.14
C THR A 6 38.43 53.59 -7.19
N PHE A 7 37.28 53.07 -7.65
CA PHE A 7 37.18 51.91 -8.56
C PHE A 7 38.09 52.15 -9.81
N THR A 8 38.51 51.20 -10.65
CA THR A 8 38.10 49.82 -11.00
C THR A 8 39.33 48.86 -10.89
N LEU A 9 39.49 47.65 -11.48
CA LEU A 9 38.72 46.83 -12.44
C LEU A 9 38.97 45.32 -12.25
N SER A 10 38.16 44.52 -12.94
CA SER A 10 38.11 43.06 -13.06
C SER A 10 39.41 42.32 -13.43
N THR A 11 39.57 41.11 -12.90
CA THR A 11 40.19 39.99 -13.62
C THR A 11 39.25 38.79 -13.55
N VAL A 12 38.83 38.30 -14.72
CA VAL A 12 37.86 37.19 -14.84
C VAL A 12 38.60 35.86 -14.71
N LEU A 13 38.24 35.04 -13.71
CA LEU A 13 38.69 33.65 -13.66
C LEU A 13 37.52 32.72 -14.00
N LEU A 14 37.52 32.25 -15.25
CA LEU A 14 36.59 31.23 -15.74
C LEU A 14 36.91 29.87 -15.10
N ILE A 15 36.12 29.48 -14.09
CA ILE A 15 36.10 28.09 -13.62
C ILE A 15 34.99 27.36 -14.37
N VAL A 16 35.38 26.70 -15.46
CA VAL A 16 34.51 25.78 -16.20
C VAL A 16 34.44 24.46 -15.44
N PHE A 17 33.42 24.28 -14.60
CA PHE A 17 32.99 22.95 -14.17
C PHE A 17 31.88 22.46 -15.10
N CYS A 18 32.21 21.50 -15.95
CA CYS A 18 31.23 20.75 -16.73
C CYS A 18 30.36 19.90 -15.81
N LEU A 19 29.24 20.45 -15.35
CA LEU A 19 28.16 19.65 -14.80
C LEU A 19 27.54 18.82 -15.93
N PRO A 20 27.35 17.49 -15.76
CA PRO A 20 26.69 16.68 -16.77
C PRO A 20 25.24 17.16 -16.94
N SER A 21 24.83 17.36 -18.20
CA SER A 21 23.48 17.75 -18.57
C SER A 21 22.46 16.65 -18.24
N PHE A 22 22.05 16.58 -16.98
CA PHE A 22 20.78 15.96 -16.63
C PHE A 22 19.66 16.84 -17.15
N SER A 23 19.27 16.59 -18.40
CA SER A 23 17.97 16.98 -18.92
C SER A 23 16.89 16.14 -18.23
N ALA A 24 16.68 16.40 -16.94
CA ALA A 24 15.40 16.16 -16.33
C ALA A 24 14.44 17.14 -17.01
N ALA A 25 13.71 16.64 -18.01
CA ALA A 25 12.55 17.35 -18.51
C ALA A 25 11.67 17.76 -17.32
N PRO A 26 10.95 18.89 -17.38
CA PRO A 26 9.90 19.15 -16.41
C PRO A 26 8.85 18.05 -16.60
N THR A 27 8.99 16.95 -15.86
CA THR A 27 7.84 16.10 -15.54
C THR A 27 6.82 17.07 -14.99
N PRO A 28 5.62 17.19 -15.59
CA PRO A 28 4.59 17.99 -14.97
C PRO A 28 4.42 17.40 -13.59
N VAL A 29 4.78 18.19 -12.56
CA VAL A 29 4.22 17.98 -11.24
C VAL A 29 2.74 18.10 -11.53
N LYS A 30 2.08 16.94 -11.57
CA LYS A 30 0.63 16.89 -11.62
C LYS A 30 0.24 17.30 -10.22
N ASP A 31 0.25 18.62 -9.99
CA ASP A 31 -0.51 19.30 -8.98
C ASP A 31 -1.93 18.80 -9.20
N SER A 32 -2.25 17.72 -8.50
CA SER A 32 -3.61 17.24 -8.34
C SER A 32 -4.26 18.36 -7.57
N ALA A 33 -4.89 19.27 -8.33
CA ALA A 33 -5.47 20.49 -7.82
C ALA A 33 -6.25 20.12 -6.57
N LEU A 34 -5.83 20.69 -5.44
CA LEU A 34 -6.38 20.39 -4.12
C LEU A 34 -7.88 20.67 -4.17
N THR A 35 -8.68 19.61 -4.38
CA THR A 35 -10.12 19.69 -4.36
C THR A 35 -10.55 19.86 -2.91
N ASP A 36 -10.90 21.09 -2.62
CA ASP A 36 -11.30 21.62 -1.33
C ASP A 36 -12.20 20.62 -0.55
N GLY A 37 -11.72 20.13 0.60
CA GLY A 37 -12.53 19.41 1.58
C GLY A 37 -12.54 17.86 1.56
N GLN A 38 -11.82 17.15 0.69
CA GLN A 38 -11.67 15.68 0.80
C GLN A 38 -10.32 15.30 1.45
N PRO A 39 -10.28 14.48 2.53
CA PRO A 39 -9.02 13.94 3.03
C PRO A 39 -8.43 12.98 1.99
N GLN A 40 -7.36 13.44 1.33
CA GLN A 40 -6.69 12.73 0.25
C GLN A 40 -6.16 11.39 0.77
N THR A 41 -6.85 10.31 0.41
CA THR A 41 -6.46 8.96 0.81
C THR A 41 -5.25 8.53 0.00
N ALA A 42 -4.24 7.94 0.65
CA ALA A 42 -2.95 7.60 0.06
C ALA A 42 -3.06 6.79 -1.25
N TYR A 43 -2.17 7.06 -2.20
CA TYR A 43 -2.22 6.54 -3.58
C TYR A 43 -2.22 5.01 -3.62
N TRP A 44 -1.39 4.35 -2.80
CA TRP A 44 -1.34 2.89 -2.72
C TRP A 44 -2.69 2.25 -2.35
N TRP A 45 -3.51 2.93 -1.55
CA TRP A 45 -4.85 2.48 -1.20
C TRP A 45 -5.86 2.74 -2.33
N GLN A 46 -5.71 3.84 -3.06
CA GLN A 46 -6.54 4.09 -4.27
C GLN A 46 -6.28 3.01 -5.33
N SER A 47 -5.01 2.72 -5.64
CA SER A 47 -4.64 1.65 -6.57
C SER A 47 -5.10 0.25 -6.10
N TYR A 48 -5.11 0.00 -4.80
CA TYR A 48 -5.70 -1.22 -4.23
C TYR A 48 -7.21 -1.32 -4.50
N LEU A 49 -7.97 -0.26 -4.26
CA LEU A 49 -9.41 -0.24 -4.55
C LEU A 49 -9.71 -0.41 -6.04
N GLU A 50 -8.92 0.19 -6.92
CA GLU A 50 -9.07 0.04 -8.38
C GLU A 50 -8.79 -1.39 -8.86
N THR A 51 -7.82 -2.09 -8.25
CA THR A 51 -7.32 -3.38 -8.76
C THR A 51 -7.88 -4.61 -8.04
N GLN A 52 -8.28 -4.51 -6.77
CA GLN A 52 -8.64 -5.67 -5.92
C GLN A 52 -10.08 -5.67 -5.41
N SER A 53 -10.83 -4.56 -5.48
CA SER A 53 -12.22 -4.48 -4.98
C SER A 53 -13.16 -5.53 -5.61
N ASN A 54 -12.88 -5.90 -6.87
CA ASN A 54 -13.61 -6.92 -7.62
C ASN A 54 -13.10 -8.35 -7.39
N LYS A 55 -11.98 -8.55 -6.68
CA LYS A 55 -11.47 -9.89 -6.30
C LYS A 55 -12.09 -10.35 -4.98
N GLN A 56 -13.41 -10.45 -4.97
CA GLN A 56 -14.17 -11.01 -3.86
C GLN A 56 -14.10 -12.54 -3.89
N LEU A 57 -14.35 -13.19 -2.76
CA LEU A 57 -14.46 -14.64 -2.70
C LEU A 57 -15.68 -15.11 -3.51
N PRO A 58 -15.64 -16.35 -4.04
CA PRO A 58 -16.86 -17.06 -4.43
C PRO A 58 -17.86 -17.09 -3.27
N ASN A 59 -19.14 -16.85 -3.54
CA ASN A 59 -20.20 -16.88 -2.52
C ASN A 59 -20.33 -18.26 -1.86
N GLU A 60 -20.20 -19.33 -2.65
CA GLU A 60 -20.03 -20.70 -2.18
C GLU A 60 -18.99 -21.44 -3.04
N PRO A 61 -18.10 -22.26 -2.43
CA PRO A 61 -17.29 -23.22 -3.16
C PRO A 61 -18.16 -24.44 -3.55
N SER A 62 -18.88 -24.35 -4.67
CA SER A 62 -19.72 -25.44 -5.22
C SER A 62 -18.94 -26.68 -5.73
N VAL A 63 -17.67 -26.79 -5.36
CA VAL A 63 -16.63 -27.54 -6.05
C VAL A 63 -16.23 -28.78 -5.25
N HIS A 64 -16.34 -29.94 -5.90
CA HIS A 64 -16.11 -31.24 -5.27
C HIS A 64 -14.62 -31.67 -5.27
N ARG A 65 -13.71 -30.82 -5.73
CA ARG A 65 -12.28 -31.12 -5.93
C ARG A 65 -11.38 -29.97 -5.48
N VAL A 66 -10.41 -30.28 -4.60
CA VAL A 66 -9.44 -29.31 -4.07
C VAL A 66 -8.72 -28.53 -5.17
N ASN A 67 -8.27 -29.20 -6.24
CA ASN A 67 -7.56 -28.54 -7.35
C ASN A 67 -8.38 -27.48 -8.10
N GLU A 68 -9.70 -27.65 -8.19
CA GLU A 68 -10.60 -26.70 -8.82
C GLU A 68 -10.89 -25.52 -7.86
N LEU A 69 -11.04 -25.81 -6.56
CA LEU A 69 -11.18 -24.80 -5.51
C LEU A 69 -9.93 -23.92 -5.36
N VAL A 70 -8.73 -24.49 -5.36
CA VAL A 70 -7.45 -23.74 -5.34
C VAL A 70 -7.38 -22.72 -6.48
N LYS A 71 -7.87 -23.09 -7.68
CA LYS A 71 -7.91 -22.18 -8.83
C LYS A 71 -8.94 -21.06 -8.65
N GLN A 72 -10.14 -21.37 -8.15
CA GLN A 72 -11.16 -20.37 -7.86
C GLN A 72 -10.74 -19.36 -6.78
N LEU A 73 -9.97 -19.81 -5.78
CA LEU A 73 -9.42 -18.96 -4.72
C LEU A 73 -8.16 -18.18 -5.15
N GLY A 74 -7.63 -18.39 -6.36
CA GLY A 74 -6.45 -17.69 -6.87
C GLY A 74 -6.54 -16.16 -6.77
N PRO A 75 -7.56 -15.50 -7.35
CA PRO A 75 -7.75 -14.05 -7.27
C PRO A 75 -7.89 -13.55 -5.83
N PHE A 76 -8.49 -14.35 -4.94
CA PHE A 76 -8.62 -14.00 -3.53
C PHE A 76 -7.28 -14.06 -2.79
N ARG A 77 -6.45 -15.08 -3.07
CA ARG A 77 -5.10 -15.19 -2.53
C ARG A 77 -4.21 -14.01 -2.94
N GLU A 78 -4.26 -13.58 -4.19
CA GLU A 78 -3.53 -12.38 -4.64
C GLU A 78 -3.90 -11.14 -3.82
N ARG A 79 -5.20 -10.98 -3.49
CA ARG A 79 -5.69 -9.89 -2.62
C ARG A 79 -5.17 -10.05 -1.18
N LEU A 80 -5.16 -11.26 -0.62
CA LEU A 80 -4.58 -11.52 0.70
C LEU A 80 -3.06 -11.23 0.74
N ASP A 81 -2.31 -11.65 -0.28
CA ASP A 81 -0.86 -11.43 -0.37
C ASP A 81 -0.52 -9.92 -0.45
N GLN A 82 -1.34 -9.14 -1.17
CA GLN A 82 -1.21 -7.68 -1.22
C GLN A 82 -1.59 -7.01 0.12
N LEU A 83 -2.70 -7.42 0.75
CA LEU A 83 -3.07 -6.93 2.08
C LEU A 83 -2.03 -7.27 3.15
N ASP A 84 -1.40 -8.44 3.06
CA ASP A 84 -0.35 -8.86 3.99
C ASP A 84 0.95 -8.07 3.80
N SER A 85 1.25 -7.70 2.55
CA SER A 85 2.34 -6.77 2.23
C SER A 85 2.09 -5.38 2.84
N PHE A 86 0.86 -4.86 2.75
CA PHE A 86 0.49 -3.60 3.42
C PHE A 86 0.54 -3.71 4.95
N LYS A 87 0.02 -4.79 5.55
CA LYS A 87 0.12 -5.06 7.01
C LYS A 87 1.58 -5.02 7.48
N LYS A 88 2.47 -5.77 6.82
CA LYS A 88 3.91 -5.82 7.12
C LYS A 88 4.58 -4.45 6.98
N TRP A 89 4.21 -3.69 5.95
CA TRP A 89 4.73 -2.34 5.74
C TRP A 89 4.27 -1.38 6.87
N VAL A 90 2.98 -1.35 7.21
CA VAL A 90 2.42 -0.52 8.30
C VAL A 90 3.06 -0.86 9.65
N LEU A 91 3.31 -2.14 9.94
CA LEU A 91 3.91 -2.60 11.20
C LEU A 91 5.44 -2.45 11.28
N SER A 92 6.13 -2.32 10.14
CA SER A 92 7.58 -2.09 10.10
C SER A 92 7.95 -0.60 10.08
N ASN A 93 7.12 0.25 9.50
CA ASN A 93 7.33 1.69 9.51
C ASN A 93 7.01 2.30 10.89
N ARG A 94 8.01 2.98 11.46
CA ARG A 94 7.94 3.57 12.82
C ARG A 94 6.84 4.61 12.96
N TYR A 95 6.59 5.43 11.93
CA TYR A 95 5.61 6.52 12.00
C TYR A 95 4.18 5.99 11.94
N THR A 96 3.92 5.06 11.03
CA THR A 96 2.60 4.42 10.89
C THR A 96 2.28 3.60 12.13
N ARG A 97 3.20 2.77 12.61
CA ARG A 97 3.01 1.94 13.80
C ARG A 97 2.77 2.77 15.07
N ALA A 98 3.48 3.88 15.25
CA ALA A 98 3.31 4.75 16.42
C ALA A 98 1.94 5.46 16.49
N ALA A 99 1.22 5.53 15.36
CA ALA A 99 -0.13 6.10 15.29
C ALA A 99 -1.25 5.05 15.39
N LEU A 100 -0.93 3.76 15.35
CA LEU A 100 -1.92 2.70 15.54
C LEU A 100 -2.42 2.66 16.99
N LYS A 101 -3.71 2.40 17.15
CA LYS A 101 -4.25 1.90 18.41
C LYS A 101 -3.87 0.43 18.62
N ARG A 102 -3.93 -0.05 19.87
CA ARG A 102 -3.53 -1.42 20.23
C ARG A 102 -4.36 -2.51 19.54
N ASP A 103 -5.65 -2.28 19.38
CA ASP A 103 -6.58 -3.13 18.62
C ASP A 103 -6.22 -3.17 17.12
N GLN A 104 -5.88 -2.02 16.53
CA GLN A 104 -5.42 -1.93 15.15
C GLN A 104 -4.09 -2.68 14.93
N GLU A 105 -3.13 -2.54 15.86
CA GLU A 105 -1.87 -3.30 15.82
C GLU A 105 -2.11 -4.82 15.94
N GLU A 106 -3.06 -5.25 16.79
CA GLU A 106 -3.44 -6.66 16.93
C GLU A 106 -4.10 -7.21 15.66
N ILE A 107 -5.01 -6.47 15.03
CA ILE A 107 -5.67 -6.84 13.77
C ILE A 107 -4.63 -7.00 12.66
N LEU A 108 -3.75 -6.01 12.46
CA LEU A 108 -2.72 -6.09 11.42
C LEU A 108 -1.66 -7.16 11.72
N GLY A 109 -1.44 -7.51 12.99
CA GLY A 109 -0.50 -8.55 13.42
C GLY A 109 -0.99 -9.99 13.20
N LYS A 110 -2.29 -10.21 13.00
CA LYS A 110 -2.87 -11.54 12.75
C LYS A 110 -2.55 -12.01 11.32
N ALA A 111 -2.20 -13.29 11.18
CA ALA A 111 -1.94 -13.91 9.88
C ALA A 111 -3.25 -14.27 9.17
N PHE A 112 -3.29 -14.13 7.85
CA PHE A 112 -4.36 -14.67 7.00
C PHE A 112 -4.31 -16.20 6.93
N HIS A 113 -5.44 -16.83 6.64
CA HIS A 113 -5.47 -18.26 6.34
C HIS A 113 -4.75 -18.58 5.03
N LYS A 114 -4.07 -19.74 5.00
CA LYS A 114 -3.54 -20.30 3.77
C LYS A 114 -4.66 -20.98 2.99
N TRP A 115 -4.74 -20.68 1.70
CA TRP A 115 -5.73 -21.21 0.76
C TRP A 115 -5.08 -22.00 -0.39
N ASP A 116 -3.95 -22.64 -0.10
CA ASP A 116 -3.23 -23.52 -1.01
C ASP A 116 -3.72 -24.97 -0.93
N HIS A 117 -3.13 -25.84 -1.76
CA HIS A 117 -3.53 -27.25 -1.86
C HIS A 117 -3.29 -28.02 -0.55
N GLU A 118 -2.22 -27.70 0.19
CA GLU A 118 -1.88 -28.37 1.45
C GLU A 118 -2.91 -28.02 2.53
N ALA A 119 -3.16 -26.72 2.71
CA ALA A 119 -4.14 -26.21 3.66
C ALA A 119 -5.55 -26.76 3.40
N LEU A 120 -5.99 -26.79 2.13
CA LEU A 120 -7.33 -27.29 1.77
C LEU A 120 -7.45 -28.81 1.85
N THR A 121 -6.39 -29.57 1.58
CA THR A 121 -6.40 -31.05 1.73
C THR A 121 -6.47 -31.45 3.21
N GLY A 122 -5.95 -30.63 4.12
CA GLY A 122 -6.03 -30.82 5.56
C GLY A 122 -7.36 -30.41 6.21
N MET A 123 -8.29 -29.78 5.47
CA MET A 123 -9.60 -29.36 6.03
C MET A 123 -10.63 -30.49 5.96
N GLY A 124 -11.47 -30.59 7.00
CA GLY A 124 -12.47 -31.65 7.21
C GLY A 124 -13.70 -31.62 6.28
N GLY A 125 -13.53 -31.25 5.01
CA GLY A 125 -14.59 -31.15 4.01
C GLY A 125 -15.23 -29.77 3.87
N GLY A 126 -16.23 -29.68 2.99
CA GLY A 126 -16.79 -28.42 2.51
C GLY A 126 -17.35 -27.49 3.59
N TYR A 127 -17.93 -28.02 4.66
CA TYR A 127 -18.46 -27.20 5.76
C TYR A 127 -17.37 -26.39 6.48
N GLU A 128 -16.24 -27.04 6.82
CA GLU A 128 -15.10 -26.39 7.48
C GLU A 128 -14.41 -25.37 6.56
N ILE A 129 -14.38 -25.67 5.25
CA ILE A 129 -13.91 -24.73 4.22
C ILE A 129 -14.82 -23.49 4.19
N SER A 130 -16.14 -23.64 4.05
CA SER A 130 -17.08 -22.51 4.02
C SER A 130 -17.01 -21.66 5.30
N ARG A 131 -17.00 -22.29 6.48
CA ARG A 131 -16.86 -21.60 7.77
C ARG A 131 -15.61 -20.71 7.81
N ARG A 132 -14.45 -21.26 7.40
CA ARG A 132 -13.20 -20.49 7.35
C ARG A 132 -13.20 -19.41 6.27
N LEU A 133 -13.86 -19.62 5.13
CA LEU A 133 -13.98 -18.59 4.10
C LEU A 133 -14.81 -17.40 4.62
N ASP A 134 -15.84 -17.64 5.43
CA ASP A 134 -16.66 -16.59 6.04
C ASP A 134 -15.93 -15.86 7.18
N GLU A 135 -15.16 -16.58 8.00
CA GLU A 135 -14.25 -15.97 8.99
C GLU A 135 -13.19 -15.09 8.31
N GLU A 136 -12.60 -15.57 7.21
CA GLU A 136 -11.60 -14.81 6.44
C GLU A 136 -12.21 -13.58 5.76
N LYS A 137 -13.46 -13.63 5.25
CA LYS A 137 -14.18 -12.46 4.71
C LYS A 137 -14.29 -11.34 5.75
N LEU A 138 -14.67 -11.69 6.97
CA LEU A 138 -14.81 -10.73 8.08
C LEU A 138 -13.45 -10.14 8.45
N PHE A 139 -12.43 -10.98 8.62
CA PHE A 139 -11.07 -10.52 8.95
C PHE A 139 -10.44 -9.65 7.85
N VAL A 140 -10.69 -9.94 6.57
CA VAL A 140 -10.30 -9.07 5.46
C VAL A 140 -10.96 -7.70 5.56
N ALA A 141 -12.26 -7.64 5.87
CA ALA A 141 -12.97 -6.37 6.04
C ALA A 141 -12.44 -5.55 7.24
N GLU A 142 -12.05 -6.21 8.34
CA GLU A 142 -11.38 -5.56 9.48
C GLU A 142 -10.01 -4.97 9.07
N VAL A 143 -9.16 -5.77 8.41
CA VAL A 143 -7.86 -5.31 7.91
C VAL A 143 -8.02 -4.14 6.93
N GLU A 144 -8.95 -4.23 5.99
CA GLU A 144 -9.24 -3.15 5.05
C GLU A 144 -9.74 -1.88 5.75
N GLY A 145 -10.54 -2.02 6.81
CA GLY A 145 -10.96 -0.91 7.65
C GLY A 145 -9.77 -0.19 8.30
N VAL A 146 -8.83 -0.94 8.88
CA VAL A 146 -7.62 -0.37 9.51
C VAL A 146 -6.67 0.24 8.48
N LEU A 147 -6.41 -0.45 7.35
CA LEU A 147 -5.54 0.06 6.29
C LEU A 147 -6.10 1.33 5.64
N LYS A 148 -7.43 1.43 5.48
CA LYS A 148 -8.11 2.65 5.02
C LYS A 148 -8.01 3.80 6.01
N ASP A 149 -8.03 3.52 7.31
CA ASP A 149 -7.83 4.52 8.36
C ASP A 149 -6.39 5.07 8.34
N VAL A 150 -5.41 4.16 8.24
CA VAL A 150 -3.99 4.50 8.01
C VAL A 150 -3.82 5.35 6.76
N ALA A 151 -4.38 4.93 5.62
CA ALA A 151 -4.27 5.63 4.35
C ALA A 151 -4.91 7.03 4.34
N LYS A 152 -5.78 7.36 5.29
CA LYS A 152 -6.44 8.66 5.40
C LYS A 152 -5.74 9.64 6.33
N HIS A 153 -5.07 9.14 7.37
CA HIS A 153 -4.61 9.96 8.50
C HIS A 153 -3.08 10.01 8.61
N LEU A 154 -2.35 9.25 7.81
CA LEU A 154 -0.88 9.22 7.79
C LEU A 154 -0.35 9.70 6.43
N PRO A 155 0.86 10.30 6.39
CA PRO A 155 1.46 10.76 5.13
C PRO A 155 1.59 9.60 4.14
N ASP A 156 1.46 9.91 2.84
CA ASP A 156 1.59 8.94 1.75
C ASP A 156 3.04 8.50 1.57
N LEU A 157 3.47 7.65 2.50
CA LEU A 157 4.69 6.88 2.43
C LEU A 157 4.31 5.61 1.66
N SER A 158 4.73 5.52 0.40
CA SER A 158 4.36 4.37 -0.43
C SER A 158 5.06 3.08 0.04
N PRO A 159 4.34 1.93 0.05
CA PRO A 159 4.99 0.62 0.13
C PRO A 159 5.74 0.37 -1.19
N HIS A 160 7.07 0.36 -1.11
CA HIS A 160 8.00 0.05 -2.20
C HIS A 160 8.59 -1.37 -2.03
#